data_AF-A0A941Q0M6-F1
#
_entry.id   AF-A0A941Q0M6-F1
#
_cell.length_a   1.000
_cell.length_b   1.000
_cell.length_c   1.000
_cell.angle_alpha   90.00
_cell.angle_beta   90.00
_cell.angle_gamma   90.00
#
_symmetry.space_group_name_H-M   'P 1'
#
loop_
_entity.id
_entity.type
_entity.pdbx_description
1 polymer ?
#
loop_
_entity_poly.entity_id
_entity_poly.type
_entity_poly.pdbx_seq_one_letter_code
_entity_poly.pdbx_strand_id
1 'polypeptide(L)'
;MTQQSLRIALSFSDEDQAWLRLSSIAVPRFFEGHAEVPQAGDALRIGGRQFIVQGRVWEHDGMGPSLRLLLSSAHAASDTVFG
;
A
#
# COMPACT_ATOMS: atom_id res chain seq x y z
N MET A 1 -18.43 -15.09 13.47
CA MET A 1 -18.47 -14.17 12.31
C MET A 1 -17.42 -14.67 11.33
N THR A 2 -17.81 -15.08 10.12
CA THR A 2 -16.85 -15.51 9.09
C THR A 2 -16.11 -14.28 8.60
N GLN A 3 -14.85 -14.11 8.99
CA GLN A 3 -13.99 -13.04 8.49
C GLN A 3 -13.72 -13.32 7.00
N GLN A 4 -14.50 -12.69 6.12
CA GLN A 4 -14.24 -12.73 4.69
C GLN A 4 -12.85 -12.16 4.45
N SER A 5 -11.98 -12.93 3.79
CA SER A 5 -10.65 -12.50 3.42
C SER A 5 -10.75 -11.35 2.42
N LEU A 6 -10.65 -10.12 2.93
CA LEU A 6 -10.65 -8.91 2.13
C LEU A 6 -9.42 -8.89 1.23
N ARG A 7 -9.62 -8.83 -0.09
CA ARG A 7 -8.51 -8.60 -1.03
C ARG A 7 -8.12 -7.13 -0.98
N ILE A 8 -6.85 -6.86 -0.66
CA ILE A 8 -6.30 -5.50 -0.60
C ILE A 8 -5.25 -5.32 -1.71
N ALA A 9 -5.42 -4.30 -2.53
CA ALA A 9 -4.51 -3.92 -3.62
C ALA A 9 -3.87 -2.56 -3.34
N LEU A 10 -2.57 -2.43 -3.62
CA LEU A 10 -1.83 -1.18 -3.49
C LEU A 10 -1.74 -0.49 -4.85
N SER A 11 -2.18 0.76 -4.92
CA SER A 11 -2.03 1.61 -6.10
C SER A 11 -0.85 2.56 -5.90
N PHE A 12 0.19 2.33 -6.71
CA PHE A 12 1.40 3.14 -6.78
C PHE A 12 1.34 4.12 -7.96
N SER A 13 2.06 5.23 -7.87
CA SER A 13 2.33 6.10 -9.03
C SER A 13 3.09 5.35 -10.13
N ASP A 14 3.03 5.83 -11.37
CA ASP A 14 3.76 5.19 -12.49
C ASP A 14 5.27 5.17 -12.26
N GLU A 15 5.82 6.24 -11.66
CA GLU A 15 7.23 6.33 -11.28
C GLU A 15 7.59 5.28 -10.23
N ASP A 16 6.77 5.11 -9.20
CA ASP A 16 7.02 4.14 -8.15
C ASP A 16 6.86 2.70 -8.64
N GLN A 17 5.91 2.44 -9.55
CA GLN A 17 5.78 1.13 -10.20
C GLN A 17 7.03 0.80 -11.03
N ALA A 18 7.55 1.77 -11.78
CA ALA A 18 8.77 1.61 -12.55
C ALA A 18 9.96 1.34 -11.61
N TRP A 19 10.09 2.10 -10.52
CA TRP A 19 11.13 1.91 -9.52
C TRP A 19 11.08 0.53 -8.85
N LEU A 20 9.90 0.08 -8.41
CA LEU A 20 9.71 -1.26 -7.81
C LEU A 20 10.17 -2.37 -8.75
N ARG A 21 9.79 -2.26 -10.03
CA ARG A 21 10.15 -3.23 -11.08
C ARG A 21 11.65 -3.24 -11.35
N LEU A 22 12.25 -2.07 -11.58
CA LEU A 22 13.68 -1.95 -11.90
C LEU A 22 14.58 -2.37 -10.73
N SER A 23 14.13 -2.11 -9.51
CA SER A 23 14.87 -2.45 -8.28
C SER A 23 14.63 -3.90 -7.82
N SER A 24 13.78 -4.67 -8.52
CA SER A 24 13.39 -6.04 -8.14
C SER A 24 12.88 -6.15 -6.69
N ILE A 25 12.12 -5.16 -6.22
CA ILE A 25 11.59 -5.12 -4.86
C ILE A 25 10.29 -5.90 -4.81
N ALA A 26 10.26 -6.96 -4.00
CA ALA A 26 9.02 -7.66 -3.67
C ALA A 26 8.17 -6.81 -2.73
N VAL A 27 6.88 -6.67 -3.04
CA VAL A 27 5.88 -6.01 -2.19
C VAL A 27 5.21 -7.07 -1.31
N PRO A 28 5.40 -7.04 0.02
CA PRO A 28 4.76 -8.00 0.93
C PRO A 28 3.23 -7.87 0.92
N ARG A 29 2.56 -8.97 1.27
CA ARG A 29 1.11 -8.96 1.54
C ARG A 29 0.84 -8.44 2.96
N PHE A 30 1.11 -7.15 3.20
CA PHE A 30 1.08 -6.54 4.53
C PHE A 30 -0.20 -6.77 5.34
N PHE A 31 -1.34 -6.96 4.66
CA PHE A 31 -2.64 -7.01 5.30
C PHE A 31 -3.32 -8.39 5.21
N GLU A 32 -2.59 -9.41 4.75
CA GLU A 32 -3.11 -10.78 4.74
C GLU A 32 -3.34 -11.25 6.18
N GLY A 33 -4.60 -11.60 6.51
CA GLY A 33 -4.98 -12.05 7.85
C GLY A 33 -5.18 -10.93 8.89
N HIS A 34 -4.95 -9.67 8.55
CA HIS A 34 -5.25 -8.55 9.43
C HIS A 34 -6.76 -8.26 9.47
N ALA A 35 -7.29 -8.06 10.68
CA ALA A 35 -8.71 -7.73 10.88
C ALA A 35 -9.00 -6.23 10.71
N GLU A 36 -7.98 -5.38 10.84
CA GLU A 36 -8.11 -3.94 10.73
C GLU A 36 -7.87 -3.46 9.30
N VAL A 37 -8.80 -2.64 8.82
CA VAL A 37 -8.73 -2.06 7.48
C VAL A 37 -7.80 -0.85 7.50
N PRO A 38 -6.81 -0.77 6.59
CA PRO A 38 -5.91 0.38 6.51
C PRO A 38 -6.66 1.70 6.31
N GLN A 39 -6.18 2.74 6.97
CA GLN A 39 -6.75 4.08 6.99
C GLN A 39 -5.84 5.08 6.28
N ALA A 40 -6.41 6.21 5.89
CA ALA A 40 -5.60 7.32 5.40
C ALA A 40 -4.66 7.81 6.51
N GLY A 41 -3.40 8.03 6.17
CA GLY A 41 -2.32 8.37 7.11
C GLY A 41 -1.45 7.18 7.50
N ASP A 42 -1.89 5.95 7.29
CA ASP A 42 -1.05 4.77 7.54
C ASP A 42 0.19 4.77 6.64
N ALA A 43 1.32 4.35 7.17
CA ALA A 43 2.59 4.32 6.46
C ALA A 43 3.03 2.89 6.14
N LEU A 44 3.43 2.64 4.90
CA LEU A 44 4.05 1.41 4.45
C LEU A 44 5.51 1.65 4.12
N ARG A 45 6.39 0.73 4.52
CA ARG A 45 7.81 0.75 4.17
C ARG A 45 8.13 -0.37 3.20
N ILE A 46 8.58 -0.01 2.01
CA ILE A 46 8.86 -0.95 0.92
C ILE A 46 10.21 -0.56 0.33
N GLY A 47 11.17 -1.49 0.31
CA GLY A 47 12.49 -1.27 -0.29
C GLY A 47 13.23 0.00 0.19
N GLY A 48 13.08 0.37 1.47
CA GLY A 48 13.72 1.56 2.05
C GLY A 48 12.98 2.89 1.81
N ARG A 49 11.89 2.89 1.06
CA ARG A 49 11.03 4.08 0.88
C ARG A 49 9.77 3.99 1.73
N GLN A 50 9.22 5.15 2.07
CA GLN A 50 7.97 5.27 2.79
C GLN A 50 6.85 5.73 1.85
N PHE A 51 5.70 5.06 1.96
CA PHE A 51 4.48 5.34 1.23
C PHE A 51 3.37 5.63 2.24
N ILE A 52 2.64 6.72 2.08
CA ILE A 52 1.50 7.05 2.93
C ILE A 52 0.22 6.64 2.20
N VAL A 53 -0.68 5.95 2.89
CA VAL A 53 -2.05 5.73 2.40
C VAL A 53 -2.75 7.09 2.37
N GLN A 54 -3.02 7.61 1.18
CA GLN A 54 -3.72 8.88 1.00
C GLN A 54 -5.23 8.69 1.03
N GLY A 55 -5.70 7.51 0.67
CA GLY A 55 -7.12 7.20 0.63
C GLY A 55 -7.37 5.74 0.31
N ARG A 56 -8.65 5.37 0.34
CA ARG A 56 -9.12 4.01 0.08
C ARG A 56 -10.33 4.03 -0.84
N VAL A 57 -10.41 3.04 -1.71
CA VAL A 57 -11.53 2.81 -2.61
C VAL A 57 -12.02 1.40 -2.40
N TRP A 58 -13.31 1.26 -2.04
CA TRP A 58 -13.98 -0.03 -2.01
C TRP A 58 -14.47 -0.35 -3.41
N GLU A 59 -14.10 -1.53 -3.91
CA GLU A 59 -14.41 -2.01 -5.24
C GLU A 59 -15.16 -3.35 -5.14
N HIS A 60 -15.79 -3.73 -6.25
CA HIS A 60 -16.31 -5.09 -6.44
C HIS A 60 -15.73 -5.64 -7.74
N ASP A 61 -14.71 -6.50 -7.63
CA ASP A 61 -13.89 -6.98 -8.76
C ASP A 61 -14.51 -8.18 -9.51
N GLY A 62 -15.79 -8.46 -9.26
CA GLY A 62 -16.51 -9.61 -9.82
C GLY A 62 -16.28 -10.92 -9.06
N MET A 63 -15.20 -11.00 -8.27
CA MET A 63 -14.90 -12.12 -7.37
C MET A 63 -15.28 -11.81 -5.92
N GLY A 64 -15.58 -10.55 -5.58
CA GLY A 64 -16.02 -10.11 -4.26
C GLY A 64 -15.65 -8.66 -3.96
N PRO A 65 -15.90 -8.19 -2.73
CA PRO A 65 -15.43 -6.87 -2.30
C PRO A 65 -13.90 -6.86 -2.23
N SER A 66 -13.30 -5.81 -2.77
CA SER A 66 -11.87 -5.53 -2.68
C SER A 66 -11.63 -4.11 -2.19
N LEU A 67 -10.46 -3.88 -1.60
CA LEU A 67 -10.04 -2.57 -1.13
C LEU A 67 -8.77 -2.15 -1.86
N ARG A 68 -8.83 -1.01 -2.55
CA ARG A 68 -7.67 -0.38 -3.18
C ARG A 68 -7.17 0.75 -2.29
N LEU A 69 -5.90 0.70 -1.93
CA LEU A 69 -5.21 1.76 -1.20
C LEU A 69 -4.46 2.66 -2.18
N LEU A 70 -4.76 3.95 -2.15
CA LEU A 70 -4.07 4.95 -2.95
C LEU A 70 -2.85 5.40 -2.16
N LEU A 71 -1.65 5.14 -2.67
CA LEU A 71 -0.40 5.48 -2.00
C LEU A 71 0.16 6.80 -2.52
N SER A 72 0.79 7.55 -1.63
CA SER A 72 1.59 8.72 -2.00
C SER A 72 2.77 8.32 -2.88
N SER A 73 3.33 9.30 -3.59
CA SER A 73 4.66 9.13 -4.19
C SER A 73 5.67 8.75 -3.12
N ALA A 74 6.54 7.80 -3.43
CA ALA A 74 7.54 7.33 -2.49
C ALA A 74 8.55 8.43 -2.19
N HIS A 75 8.83 8.66 -0.91
CA HIS A 75 10.00 9.42 -0.52
C HIS A 75 11.01 8.48 0.14
N ALA A 76 12.29 8.63 -0.20
CA ALA A 76 13.34 8.04 0.62
C ALA A 76 13.21 8.68 2.00
N ALA A 77 13.15 7.86 3.06
CA ALA A 77 13.27 8.42 4.40
C ALA A 77 14.67 9.04 4.48
N SER A 78 14.77 10.37 4.41
CA SER A 78 15.97 11.07 4.80
C SER A 78 16.12 10.83 6.29
N ASP A 79 17.19 10.15 6.72
CA ASP A 79 17.59 10.07 8.13
C ASP A 79 17.94 11.45 8.72
N THR A 80 17.86 12.51 7.91
CA THR A 80 18.01 13.91 8.29
C THR A 80 16.72 14.67 8.01
N VAL A 81 15.87 14.80 9.03
CA VAL A 81 15.01 15.97 9.16
C VAL A 81 15.85 17.03 9.85
N PHE A 82 16.42 17.97 9.11
CA PHE A 82 16.89 19.21 9.73
C PHE A 82 15.63 20.00 10.10
N GLY A 83 15.31 20.01 11.39
CA GLY A 83 14.39 20.98 12.00
C GLY A 83 15.05 22.34 12.14
#